data_AF-A0A4C1XIE5-F1
#
_entry.id   AF-A0A4C1XIE5-F1
#
_cell.length_a   1.000
_cell.length_b   1.000
_cell.length_c   1.000
_cell.angle_alpha   90.00
_cell.angle_beta   90.00
_cell.angle_gamma   90.00
#
_symmetry.space_group_name_H-M   'P 1'
#
loop_
_entity.id
_entity.type
_entity.pdbx_description
1 polymer ?
#
loop_
_entity_poly.entity_id
_entity_poly.type
_entity_poly.pdbx_seq_one_letter_code
_entity_poly.pdbx_strand_id
1 'polypeptide(L)'
;MAGFESFFIALDESIDLSDTAQLAIFIRSVDKEFTVIEELIALQPLKKITTEEDIFNEVQKPFESVSEQNVGGIDAVWCGSTGSVHNIHQTPSSSNHNSEDEDDSGDNKASALSFKERRREAHTQAEQKRRDAIKKGYDSLQDLVPTCQQTDASGYKPSKAAVLQKSIDYIQYLLQQRRRQEDERNALRKEVLALRIMQANYEQIVKAQHSVPGHNEQRLTDQDKFHVFQGIMDKLFESFESVPVNNFGEFSAGVFNWLEEYCKPQSLRTMVHSVLREQNYTP
;
A
#
# COMPACT_ATOMS: atom_id res chain seq x y z
N MET A 1 -7.61 -12.81 17.93
CA MET A 1 -8.47 -11.67 17.55
C MET A 1 -7.72 -10.86 16.51
N ALA A 2 -8.05 -11.03 15.23
CA ALA A 2 -7.50 -10.19 14.16
C ALA A 2 -8.20 -8.82 14.27
N GLY A 3 -7.49 -7.82 14.80
CA GLY A 3 -8.02 -6.47 14.93
C GLY A 3 -7.62 -5.67 13.71
N PHE A 4 -8.59 -5.24 12.91
CA PHE A 4 -8.38 -4.25 11.86
C PHE A 4 -8.06 -2.89 12.49
N GLU A 5 -7.17 -2.13 11.85
CA GLU A 5 -6.70 -0.84 12.37
C GLU A 5 -7.53 0.32 11.80
N SER A 6 -8.09 0.13 10.60
CA SER A 6 -9.02 1.08 9.98
C SER A 6 -9.89 0.38 8.92
N PHE A 7 -11.08 0.94 8.65
CA PHE A 7 -11.94 0.53 7.54
C PHE A 7 -12.59 1.75 6.89
N PHE A 8 -12.97 1.62 5.62
CA PHE A 8 -13.73 2.62 4.87
C PHE A 8 -14.68 1.94 3.89
N ILE A 9 -15.76 2.67 3.54
CA ILE A 9 -16.74 2.22 2.55
C ILE A 9 -16.29 2.70 1.17
N ALA A 10 -16.32 1.81 0.20
CA ALA A 10 -16.12 2.14 -1.21
C ALA A 10 -17.40 1.82 -1.99
N LEU A 11 -17.76 2.71 -2.91
CA LEU A 11 -18.93 2.59 -3.77
C LEU A 11 -18.45 2.52 -5.22
N ASP A 12 -18.96 1.56 -5.99
CA ASP A 12 -18.68 1.43 -7.41
C ASP A 12 -19.97 1.23 -8.21
N GLU A 13 -19.96 1.65 -9.47
CA GLU A 13 -21.09 1.44 -10.39
C GLU A 13 -20.88 0.14 -11.17
N SER A 14 -21.89 -0.72 -11.16
CA SER A 14 -21.93 -2.00 -11.88
C SER A 14 -23.16 -2.04 -12.79
N ILE A 15 -23.21 -3.02 -13.70
CA ILE A 15 -24.35 -3.28 -14.57
C ILE A 15 -24.65 -4.77 -14.53
N ASP A 16 -25.92 -5.14 -14.35
CA ASP A 16 -26.32 -6.54 -14.39
C ASP A 16 -26.52 -7.09 -15.82
N LEU A 17 -26.84 -8.37 -15.92
CA LEU A 17 -27.09 -9.05 -17.20
C LEU A 17 -28.32 -8.49 -17.96
N SER A 18 -29.13 -7.65 -17.32
CA SER A 18 -30.31 -7.00 -17.89
C SER A 18 -30.11 -5.53 -18.24
N ASP A 19 -28.86 -5.04 -18.20
CA ASP A 19 -28.49 -3.64 -18.46
C ASP A 19 -29.06 -2.65 -17.42
N THR A 20 -29.30 -3.14 -16.19
CA THR A 20 -29.71 -2.31 -15.06
C THR A 20 -28.47 -1.87 -14.27
N ALA A 21 -28.30 -0.56 -14.09
CA ALA A 21 -27.23 -0.01 -13.26
C ALA A 21 -27.39 -0.47 -11.80
N GLN A 22 -26.28 -0.79 -11.15
CA GLN A 22 -26.24 -1.27 -9.77
C GLN A 22 -25.16 -0.52 -8.99
N LEU A 23 -25.43 -0.27 -7.71
CA LEU A 23 -24.48 0.24 -6.75
C LEU A 23 -23.82 -0.95 -6.04
N ALA A 24 -22.53 -1.14 -6.28
CA ALA A 24 -21.70 -2.10 -5.56
C ALA A 24 -21.10 -1.44 -4.32
N ILE A 25 -21.38 -2.02 -3.15
CA ILE A 25 -20.97 -1.47 -1.86
C ILE A 25 -19.92 -2.41 -1.25
N PHE A 26 -18.72 -1.88 -1.00
CA PHE A 26 -17.60 -2.62 -0.44
C PHE A 26 -17.19 -2.06 0.92
N ILE A 27 -16.81 -2.94 1.86
CA ILE A 27 -15.94 -2.57 2.98
C ILE A 27 -14.51 -2.84 2.54
N ARG A 28 -13.67 -1.82 2.66
CA ARG A 28 -12.22 -1.98 2.60
C ARG A 28 -11.67 -1.82 4.01
N SER A 29 -10.93 -2.82 4.48
CA SER A 29 -10.25 -2.77 5.77
C SER A 29 -8.74 -2.87 5.58
N VAL A 30 -8.01 -2.31 6.54
CA VAL A 30 -6.56 -2.42 6.64
C VAL A 30 -6.24 -3.04 8.00
N ASP A 31 -5.54 -4.17 7.99
CA ASP A 31 -5.03 -4.80 9.21
C ASP A 31 -3.73 -4.12 9.70
N LYS A 32 -3.24 -4.53 10.88
CA LYS A 32 -2.01 -4.00 11.49
C LYS A 32 -0.76 -4.32 10.67
N GLU A 33 -0.90 -5.20 9.68
CA GLU A 33 0.12 -5.62 8.75
C GLU A 33 0.01 -4.88 7.40
N PHE A 34 -0.80 -3.81 7.32
CA PHE A 34 -1.09 -3.03 6.11
C PHE A 34 -1.61 -3.89 4.95
N THR A 35 -2.26 -5.02 5.25
CA THR A 35 -2.96 -5.82 4.26
C THR A 35 -4.32 -5.19 4.00
N VAL A 36 -4.56 -4.84 2.75
CA VAL A 36 -5.85 -4.31 2.31
C VAL A 36 -6.76 -5.50 2.01
N ILE A 37 -7.90 -5.55 2.67
CA ILE A 37 -8.96 -6.52 2.43
C ILE A 37 -10.16 -5.77 1.87
N GLU A 38 -10.80 -6.31 0.84
CA GLU A 38 -11.97 -5.74 0.20
C GLU A 38 -13.06 -6.80 0.13
N GLU A 39 -14.21 -6.49 0.72
CA GLU A 39 -15.35 -7.40 0.83
C GLU A 39 -16.61 -6.72 0.28
N LEU A 40 -17.28 -7.38 -0.66
CA LEU A 40 -18.55 -6.90 -1.23
C LEU A 40 -19.67 -7.17 -0.22
N ILE A 41 -20.30 -6.10 0.26
CA ILE A 41 -21.39 -6.18 1.22
C ILE A 41 -22.72 -6.38 0.49
N ALA A 42 -22.94 -5.62 -0.59
CA ALA A 42 -24.21 -5.61 -1.30
C ALA A 42 -24.08 -5.09 -2.73
N LEU A 43 -25.02 -5.53 -3.58
CA LEU A 43 -25.32 -4.97 -4.89
C LEU A 43 -26.76 -4.48 -4.87
N GLN A 44 -26.96 -3.17 -4.98
CA GLN A 44 -28.30 -2.55 -4.98
C GLN A 44 -28.63 -2.01 -6.36
N PRO A 45 -29.74 -2.44 -7.00
CA PRO A 45 -30.16 -1.87 -8.28
C PRO A 45 -30.45 -0.37 -8.16
N LEU A 46 -29.90 0.43 -9.07
CA LEU A 46 -30.20 1.84 -9.19
C LEU A 46 -31.36 2.06 -10.16
N LYS A 47 -32.27 2.97 -9.82
CA LYS A 47 -33.39 3.33 -10.70
C LYS A 47 -32.92 4.32 -11.77
N LYS A 48 -33.67 4.44 -12.87
CA LYS A 48 -33.31 5.29 -14.03
C LYS A 48 -33.05 6.77 -13.69
N ILE A 49 -33.55 7.25 -12.55
CA ILE A 49 -33.24 8.56 -11.96
C ILE A 49 -32.90 8.27 -10.50
N THR A 50 -31.65 8.49 -10.12
CA THR A 50 -31.17 8.27 -8.75
C THR A 50 -30.77 9.62 -8.16
N THR A 51 -31.37 9.99 -7.04
CA THR A 51 -30.99 11.18 -6.25
C THR A 51 -29.95 10.81 -5.19
N GLU A 52 -29.31 11.81 -4.58
CA GLU A 52 -28.37 11.60 -3.47
C GLU A 52 -29.04 10.88 -2.28
N GLU A 53 -30.32 11.16 -2.03
CA GLU A 53 -31.11 10.50 -0.99
C GLU A 53 -31.36 9.02 -1.29
N ASP A 54 -31.60 8.67 -2.56
CA ASP A 54 -31.73 7.27 -2.98
C ASP A 54 -30.42 6.50 -2.75
N ILE A 55 -29.26 7.11 -3.08
CA ILE A 55 -27.95 6.51 -2.84
C ILE A 55 -27.73 6.29 -1.34
N PHE A 56 -28.01 7.29 -0.52
CA PHE A 56 -27.85 7.19 0.94
C PHE A 56 -28.71 6.06 1.52
N ASN A 57 -29.98 5.97 1.11
CA ASN A 57 -30.89 4.93 1.55
C ASN A 57 -30.45 3.53 1.10
N GLU A 58 -30.01 3.37 -0.16
CA GLU A 58 -29.50 2.08 -0.64
C GLU A 58 -28.19 1.66 0.05
N VAL A 59 -27.33 2.62 0.42
CA VAL A 59 -26.13 2.35 1.21
C VAL A 59 -26.47 1.98 2.66
N GLN A 60 -27.54 2.52 3.24
CA GLN A 60 -27.93 2.24 4.63
C GLN A 60 -28.54 0.85 4.84
N LYS A 61 -29.36 0.36 3.88
CA LYS A 61 -30.07 -0.93 4.00
C LYS A 61 -29.21 -2.15 4.37
N PRO A 62 -28.03 -2.39 3.74
CA PRO A 62 -27.18 -3.51 4.10
C PRO A 62 -26.74 -3.46 5.57
N PHE A 63 -26.43 -2.28 6.09
CA PHE A 63 -25.97 -2.12 7.48
C PHE A 63 -27.08 -2.30 8.51
N GLU A 64 -28.34 -2.02 8.17
CA GLU A 64 -29.49 -2.34 9.02
C GLU A 64 -29.74 -3.85 9.08
N SER A 65 -29.64 -4.55 7.94
CA SER A 65 -29.87 -5.99 7.86
C SER A 65 -28.78 -6.84 8.55
N VAL A 66 -27.54 -6.32 8.64
CA VAL A 66 -26.42 -6.98 9.33
C VAL A 66 -26.60 -6.98 10.86
N SER A 67 -27.41 -6.06 11.40
CA SER A 67 -27.71 -6.03 12.84
C SER A 67 -28.58 -7.21 13.33
N GLU A 68 -29.25 -7.92 12.42
CA GLU A 68 -30.16 -9.04 12.74
C GLU A 68 -29.59 -10.43 12.42
N GLN A 69 -28.47 -10.53 11.71
CA GLN A 69 -27.83 -11.80 11.37
C GLN A 69 -26.52 -11.98 12.15
N ASN A 70 -26.62 -12.67 13.27
CA ASN A 70 -25.51 -13.17 14.06
C ASN A 70 -24.71 -14.21 13.24
N VAL A 71 -23.73 -13.74 12.46
CA VAL A 71 -22.68 -14.57 11.86
C VAL A 71 -21.37 -14.16 12.52
N GLY A 72 -20.88 -15.03 13.41
CA GLY A 72 -19.78 -14.73 14.32
C GLY A 72 -18.53 -14.20 13.60
N GLY A 73 -18.15 -12.97 13.93
CA GLY A 73 -16.91 -12.40 13.39
C GLY A 73 -16.76 -10.88 13.45
N ILE A 74 -17.66 -10.11 14.05
CA ILE A 74 -17.53 -8.64 14.17
C ILE A 74 -18.25 -8.12 15.43
N ASP A 75 -17.80 -8.55 16.60
CA ASP A 75 -18.23 -7.96 17.88
C ASP A 75 -17.33 -6.78 18.25
N ALA A 76 -17.55 -5.65 17.58
CA ALA A 76 -17.34 -4.32 18.16
C ALA A 76 -17.90 -3.27 17.19
N VAL A 77 -18.40 -2.16 17.75
CA VAL A 77 -18.81 -0.93 17.04
C VAL A 77 -20.26 -1.04 16.54
N TRP A 78 -21.29 -0.78 17.36
CA TRP A 78 -21.67 0.58 17.73
C TRP A 78 -22.63 0.59 18.93
N CYS A 79 -22.29 1.37 19.96
CA CYS A 79 -23.21 1.73 21.03
C CYS A 79 -23.62 3.21 20.85
N GLY A 80 -24.90 3.42 20.53
CA GLY A 80 -25.73 4.52 21.04
C GLY A 80 -25.46 5.96 20.57
N SER A 81 -26.33 6.46 19.69
CA SER A 81 -27.27 7.51 20.10
C SER A 81 -28.51 7.54 19.21
N THR A 82 -29.64 7.62 19.90
CA THR A 82 -31.03 7.56 19.44
C THR A 82 -31.48 8.85 18.75
N GLY A 83 -32.28 8.70 17.70
CA GLY A 83 -33.07 9.78 17.11
C GLY A 83 -34.18 9.21 16.22
N SER A 84 -35.28 8.79 16.85
CA SER A 84 -36.53 8.36 16.20
C SER A 84 -37.10 9.47 15.29
N VAL A 85 -37.77 9.11 14.17
CA VAL A 85 -39.14 9.53 13.81
C VAL A 85 -39.57 9.02 12.41
N HIS A 86 -40.63 8.18 12.43
CA HIS A 86 -41.78 8.05 11.50
C HIS A 86 -41.63 7.67 10.01
N ASN A 87 -41.90 6.39 9.73
CA ASN A 87 -42.98 5.83 8.89
C ASN A 87 -43.67 6.73 7.83
N ILE A 88 -43.50 6.44 6.52
CA ILE A 88 -44.59 6.52 5.50
C ILE A 88 -44.46 5.39 4.47
N HIS A 89 -45.60 4.74 4.28
CA HIS A 89 -45.97 3.62 3.43
C HIS A 89 -46.32 4.09 1.99
N GLN A 90 -45.75 3.46 0.95
CA GLN A 90 -46.42 2.90 -0.24
C GLN A 90 -45.58 2.92 -1.53
N THR A 91 -45.39 1.70 -2.05
CA THR A 91 -45.27 1.40 -3.48
C THR A 91 -46.57 1.76 -4.21
N PRO A 92 -46.50 2.09 -5.50
CA PRO A 92 -46.98 1.09 -6.44
C PRO A 92 -46.16 0.97 -7.73
N SER A 93 -46.06 -0.27 -8.17
CA SER A 93 -45.70 -0.72 -9.51
C SER A 93 -46.51 0.00 -10.59
N SER A 94 -45.87 0.39 -11.68
CA SER A 94 -46.59 0.69 -12.93
C SER A 94 -45.93 -0.01 -14.12
N SER A 95 -46.82 -0.66 -14.86
CA SER A 95 -46.64 -1.52 -16.02
C SER A 95 -46.32 -0.73 -17.29
N ASN A 96 -45.49 -1.33 -18.14
CA ASN A 96 -45.21 -0.88 -19.50
C ASN A 96 -46.49 -0.89 -20.36
N HIS A 97 -46.82 0.25 -20.97
CA HIS A 97 -47.69 0.34 -22.14
C HIS A 97 -46.87 0.86 -23.32
N ASN A 98 -46.67 0.01 -24.34
CA ASN A 98 -46.32 0.44 -25.68
C ASN A 98 -47.62 0.83 -26.39
N SER A 99 -47.70 2.04 -26.92
CA SER A 99 -48.68 2.41 -27.95
C SER A 99 -47.94 2.62 -29.27
N GLU A 100 -48.12 1.66 -30.16
CA GLU A 100 -47.94 1.83 -31.61
C GLU A 100 -49.21 2.49 -32.14
N ASP A 101 -49.10 3.59 -32.87
CA ASP A 101 -50.21 4.15 -33.64
C ASP A 101 -49.69 4.56 -35.03
N GLU A 102 -50.33 3.99 -36.05
CA GLU A 102 -50.18 4.34 -37.47
C GLU A 102 -51.23 5.38 -37.91
N ASP A 103 -50.78 6.23 -38.86
CA ASP A 103 -51.49 6.93 -39.96
C ASP A 103 -52.55 8.04 -39.72
N ASP A 104 -52.27 9.27 -40.21
CA ASP A 104 -52.91 9.86 -41.42
C ASP A 104 -52.60 11.38 -41.63
N SER A 105 -52.70 11.84 -42.89
CA SER A 105 -52.85 13.22 -43.41
C SER A 105 -51.62 14.06 -43.83
N GLY A 106 -51.18 13.82 -45.07
CA GLY A 106 -51.42 14.78 -46.16
C GLY A 106 -50.44 15.93 -46.44
N ASP A 107 -49.96 16.69 -45.45
CA ASP A 107 -49.28 17.98 -45.75
C ASP A 107 -48.05 18.29 -44.87
N ASN A 108 -47.51 17.27 -44.21
CA ASN A 108 -46.38 17.38 -43.27
C ASN A 108 -45.15 16.53 -43.68
N LYS A 109 -45.03 16.22 -44.98
CA LYS A 109 -43.96 15.32 -45.47
C LYS A 109 -42.58 15.98 -45.39
N ALA A 110 -42.47 17.29 -45.62
CA ALA A 110 -41.19 18.02 -45.58
C ALA A 110 -40.66 18.21 -44.15
N SER A 111 -41.54 18.47 -43.18
CA SER A 111 -41.19 18.60 -41.76
C SER A 111 -40.85 17.25 -41.12
N ALA A 112 -41.59 16.19 -41.46
CA ALA A 112 -41.28 14.83 -41.04
C ALA A 112 -39.96 14.30 -41.64
N LEU A 113 -39.65 14.66 -42.89
CA LEU A 113 -38.34 14.38 -43.51
C LEU A 113 -37.21 15.12 -42.78
N SER A 114 -37.40 16.41 -42.45
CA SER A 114 -36.44 17.20 -41.67
C SER A 114 -36.20 16.65 -40.26
N PHE A 115 -37.25 16.17 -39.58
CA PHE A 115 -37.11 15.51 -38.27
C PHE A 115 -36.37 14.17 -38.37
N LYS A 116 -36.68 13.36 -39.38
CA LYS A 116 -35.99 12.09 -39.64
C LYS A 116 -34.54 12.29 -40.07
N GLU A 117 -34.22 13.42 -40.69
CA GLU A 117 -32.87 13.85 -41.03
C GLU A 117 -32.11 14.33 -39.80
N ARG A 118 -32.71 15.21 -38.99
CA ARG A 118 -32.14 15.64 -37.70
C ARG A 118 -31.84 14.46 -36.76
N ARG A 119 -32.71 13.45 -36.72
CA ARG A 119 -32.49 12.23 -35.94
C ARG A 119 -31.31 11.41 -36.47
N ARG A 120 -31.15 11.33 -37.79
CA ARG A 120 -30.00 10.67 -38.43
C ARG A 120 -28.69 11.40 -38.15
N GLU A 121 -28.70 12.73 -38.23
CA GLU A 121 -27.54 13.56 -37.89
C GLU A 121 -27.14 13.41 -36.42
N ALA A 122 -28.10 13.46 -35.50
CA ALA A 122 -27.84 13.26 -34.07
C ALA A 122 -27.27 11.86 -33.80
N HIS A 123 -27.80 10.82 -34.44
CA HIS A 123 -27.27 9.46 -34.32
C HIS A 123 -25.84 9.35 -34.85
N THR A 124 -25.55 9.93 -36.02
CA THR A 124 -24.19 9.96 -36.59
C THR A 124 -23.21 10.74 -35.70
N GLN A 125 -23.64 11.87 -35.14
CA GLN A 125 -22.83 12.67 -34.22
C GLN A 125 -22.52 11.91 -32.92
N ALA A 126 -23.52 11.24 -32.34
CA ALA A 126 -23.34 10.40 -31.16
C ALA A 126 -22.36 9.24 -31.43
N GLU A 127 -22.49 8.58 -32.59
CA GLU A 127 -21.59 7.51 -33.01
C GLU A 127 -20.15 8.01 -33.20
N GLN A 128 -19.97 9.19 -33.82
CA GLN A 128 -18.66 9.80 -34.00
C GLN A 128 -18.01 10.12 -32.65
N LYS A 129 -18.76 10.74 -31.72
CA LYS A 129 -18.30 11.01 -30.36
C LYS A 129 -17.88 9.73 -29.63
N ARG A 130 -18.62 8.63 -29.78
CA ARG A 130 -18.24 7.32 -29.21
C ARG A 130 -16.92 6.82 -29.81
N ARG A 131 -16.76 6.92 -31.13
CA ARG A 131 -15.53 6.50 -31.83
C ARG A 131 -14.31 7.32 -31.42
N ASP A 132 -14.47 8.62 -31.25
CA ASP A 132 -13.40 9.51 -30.81
C ASP A 132 -12.98 9.23 -29.37
N ALA A 133 -13.94 8.93 -28.48
CA ALA A 133 -13.67 8.49 -27.12
C ALA A 133 -12.88 7.16 -27.10
N ILE A 134 -13.28 6.18 -27.91
CA ILE A 134 -12.55 4.91 -28.04
C ILE A 134 -11.14 5.15 -28.58
N LYS A 135 -10.99 5.99 -29.61
CA LYS A 135 -9.68 6.33 -30.18
C LYS A 135 -8.75 6.92 -29.12
N LYS A 136 -9.25 7.87 -28.31
CA LYS A 136 -8.51 8.45 -27.18
C LYS A 136 -8.10 7.39 -26.14
N GLY A 137 -8.97 6.42 -25.88
CA GLY A 137 -8.65 5.27 -25.03
C GLY A 137 -7.50 4.42 -25.57
N TYR A 138 -7.48 4.14 -26.88
CA TYR A 138 -6.37 3.43 -27.53
C TYR A 138 -5.05 4.20 -27.52
N ASP A 139 -5.10 5.52 -27.66
CA ASP A 139 -3.91 6.37 -27.58
C ASP A 139 -3.33 6.33 -26.15
N SER A 140 -4.18 6.47 -25.13
CA SER A 140 -3.77 6.37 -23.71
C SER A 140 -3.22 4.98 -23.36
N LEU A 141 -3.81 3.92 -23.91
CA LEU A 141 -3.36 2.54 -23.69
C LEU A 141 -1.98 2.28 -24.29
N GLN A 142 -1.69 2.86 -25.46
CA GLN A 142 -0.36 2.78 -26.06
C GLN A 142 0.70 3.47 -25.20
N ASP A 143 0.35 4.56 -24.54
CA ASP A 143 1.26 5.29 -23.64
C ASP A 143 1.53 4.52 -22.35
N LEU A 144 0.55 3.77 -21.83
CA LEU A 144 0.72 2.99 -20.59
C LEU A 144 1.50 1.69 -20.78
N VAL A 145 1.52 1.15 -22.00
CA VAL A 145 2.12 -0.16 -22.30
C VAL A 145 3.52 0.05 -22.90
N PRO A 146 4.62 -0.25 -22.17
CA PRO A 146 5.98 0.08 -22.63
C PRO A 146 6.38 -0.61 -23.94
N THR A 147 5.80 -1.78 -24.24
CA THR A 147 6.03 -2.51 -25.49
C THR A 147 5.30 -1.91 -26.68
N CYS A 148 4.31 -1.03 -26.46
CA CYS A 148 3.65 -0.24 -27.49
C CYS A 148 4.43 1.04 -27.81
N GLN A 149 5.13 1.61 -26.82
CA GLN A 149 5.98 2.82 -26.98
C GLN A 149 7.32 2.56 -27.65
N GLN A 150 7.78 1.30 -27.67
CA GLN A 150 8.96 0.85 -28.41
C GLN A 150 8.67 0.86 -29.92
N THR A 151 8.44 2.05 -30.46
CA THR A 151 8.47 2.33 -31.89
C THR A 151 9.87 2.81 -32.20
N ASP A 152 10.73 1.91 -32.66
CA ASP A 152 11.98 2.28 -33.31
C ASP A 152 11.68 3.31 -34.41
N ALA A 153 12.66 4.17 -34.73
CA ALA A 153 12.59 5.39 -35.57
C ALA A 153 11.97 5.28 -36.99
N SER A 154 11.29 4.18 -37.30
CA SER A 154 10.51 3.84 -38.50
C SER A 154 9.09 4.41 -38.55
N GLY A 155 8.55 4.98 -37.46
CA GLY A 155 7.20 5.57 -37.44
C GLY A 155 6.06 4.55 -37.56
N TYR A 156 6.32 3.25 -37.38
CA TYR A 156 5.30 2.21 -37.44
C TYR A 156 4.38 2.24 -36.21
N LYS A 157 3.11 2.61 -36.41
CA LYS A 157 2.09 2.58 -35.34
C LYS A 157 1.52 1.16 -35.18
N PRO A 158 1.53 0.58 -33.98
CA PRO A 158 0.99 -0.75 -33.75
C PRO A 158 -0.51 -0.80 -34.09
N SER A 159 -0.95 -1.91 -34.70
CA SER A 159 -2.37 -2.11 -35.02
C SER A 159 -3.21 -2.18 -33.74
N LYS A 160 -4.51 -1.86 -33.81
CA LYS A 160 -5.41 -1.96 -32.64
C LYS A 160 -5.37 -3.34 -31.98
N ALA A 161 -5.37 -4.41 -32.78
CA ALA A 161 -5.25 -5.77 -32.27
C ALA A 161 -3.91 -6.02 -31.57
N ALA A 162 -2.79 -5.50 -32.13
CA ALA A 162 -1.48 -5.61 -31.50
C ALA A 162 -1.39 -4.83 -30.19
N VAL A 163 -1.99 -3.63 -30.11
CA VAL A 163 -2.06 -2.85 -28.87
C VAL A 163 -2.79 -3.63 -27.78
N LEU A 164 -3.96 -4.21 -28.11
CA LEU A 164 -4.71 -5.02 -27.14
C LEU A 164 -3.92 -6.24 -26.68
N GLN A 165 -3.28 -6.97 -27.59
CA GLN A 165 -2.49 -8.15 -27.23
C GLN A 165 -1.30 -7.78 -26.33
N LYS A 166 -0.53 -6.75 -26.71
CA LYS A 166 0.59 -6.25 -25.89
C LYS A 166 0.12 -5.78 -24.52
N SER A 167 -1.09 -5.23 -24.42
CA SER A 167 -1.69 -4.81 -23.15
C SER A 167 -2.02 -6.01 -22.26
N ILE A 168 -2.59 -7.08 -22.84
CA ILE A 168 -2.87 -8.33 -22.11
C ILE A 168 -1.57 -8.91 -21.56
N ASP A 169 -0.54 -9.03 -22.40
CA ASP A 169 0.76 -9.57 -22.01
C ASP A 169 1.39 -8.72 -20.89
N TYR A 170 1.25 -7.39 -20.97
CA TYR A 170 1.77 -6.48 -19.94
C TYR A 170 1.00 -6.59 -18.62
N ILE A 171 -0.33 -6.73 -18.65
CA ILE A 171 -1.13 -6.98 -17.44
C ILE A 171 -0.70 -8.30 -16.80
N GLN A 172 -0.53 -9.37 -17.58
CA GLN A 172 -0.06 -10.66 -17.07
C GLN A 172 1.33 -10.54 -16.41
N TYR A 173 2.24 -9.79 -17.04
CA TYR A 173 3.54 -9.47 -16.47
C TYR A 173 3.43 -8.72 -15.14
N LEU A 174 2.60 -7.67 -15.07
CA LEU A 174 2.38 -6.89 -13.84
C LEU A 174 1.79 -7.75 -12.72
N LEU A 175 0.84 -8.63 -13.03
CA LEU A 175 0.27 -9.57 -12.07
C LEU A 175 1.32 -10.54 -11.53
N GLN A 176 2.22 -11.03 -12.38
CA GLN A 176 3.33 -11.90 -11.96
C GLN A 176 4.35 -11.13 -11.11
N GLN A 177 4.69 -9.89 -11.49
CA GLN A 177 5.56 -9.04 -10.68
C GLN A 177 4.98 -8.72 -9.31
N ARG A 178 3.69 -8.37 -9.25
CA ARG A 178 2.98 -8.12 -7.99
C ARG A 178 3.04 -9.35 -7.08
N ARG A 179 2.79 -10.54 -7.61
CA ARG A 179 2.92 -11.80 -6.86
C ARG A 179 4.33 -11.98 -6.30
N ARG A 180 5.36 -11.78 -7.12
CA ARG A 180 6.77 -11.90 -6.68
C ARG A 180 7.09 -10.95 -5.53
N GLN A 181 6.71 -9.68 -5.67
CA GLN A 181 6.93 -8.68 -4.61
C GLN A 181 6.18 -9.03 -3.32
N GLU A 182 4.96 -9.57 -3.45
CA GLU A 182 4.18 -10.03 -2.30
C GLU A 182 4.83 -11.23 -1.59
N ASP A 183 5.34 -12.20 -2.35
CA ASP A 183 6.08 -13.35 -1.81
C ASP A 183 7.35 -12.91 -1.07
N GLU A 184 8.13 -11.99 -1.65
CA GLU A 184 9.34 -11.42 -1.03
C GLU A 184 8.99 -10.65 0.25
N ARG A 185 7.95 -9.80 0.21
CA ARG A 185 7.44 -9.08 1.38
C ARG A 185 7.05 -10.05 2.50
N ASN A 186 6.36 -11.14 2.16
CA ASN A 186 5.94 -12.15 3.12
C ASN A 186 7.13 -12.92 3.71
N ALA A 187 8.15 -13.21 2.92
CA ALA A 187 9.39 -13.81 3.42
C ALA A 187 10.12 -12.88 4.40
N LEU A 188 10.32 -11.62 4.04
CA LEU A 188 10.96 -10.62 4.91
C LEU A 188 10.18 -10.42 6.22
N ARG A 189 8.85 -10.43 6.18
CA ARG A 189 8.02 -10.35 7.39
C ARG A 189 8.26 -11.51 8.34
N LYS A 190 8.40 -12.74 7.82
CA LYS A 190 8.72 -13.93 8.63
C LYS A 190 10.10 -13.80 9.28
N GLU A 191 11.09 -13.26 8.55
CA GLU A 191 12.43 -13.02 9.07
C GLU A 191 12.42 -11.97 10.20
N VAL A 192 11.73 -10.84 10.01
CA VAL A 192 11.57 -9.81 11.04
C VAL A 192 10.93 -10.39 12.30
N LEU A 193 9.90 -11.22 12.15
CA LEU A 193 9.26 -11.88 13.29
C LEU A 193 10.23 -12.81 14.03
N ALA A 194 10.99 -13.63 13.30
CA ALA A 194 12.00 -14.51 13.88
C ALA A 194 13.07 -13.73 14.65
N LEU A 195 13.60 -12.65 14.06
CA LEU A 195 14.59 -11.79 14.70
C LEU A 195 14.04 -11.12 15.97
N ARG A 196 12.78 -10.66 15.95
CA ARG A 196 12.12 -10.10 17.14
C ARG A 196 11.96 -11.11 18.26
N ILE A 197 11.62 -12.37 17.93
CA ILE A 197 11.54 -13.46 18.91
C ILE A 197 12.93 -13.72 19.52
N MET A 198 13.96 -13.79 18.69
CA MET A 198 15.34 -13.97 19.14
C MET A 198 15.79 -12.82 20.04
N GLN A 199 15.54 -11.58 19.64
CA GLN A 199 15.85 -10.39 20.44
C GLN A 199 15.19 -10.46 21.81
N ALA A 200 13.88 -10.73 21.87
CA ALA A 200 13.15 -10.85 23.12
C ALA A 200 13.73 -11.95 24.04
N ASN A 201 14.15 -13.07 23.45
CA ASN A 201 14.80 -14.16 24.19
C ASN A 201 16.15 -13.72 24.78
N TYR A 202 17.00 -13.06 23.98
CA TYR A 202 18.27 -12.52 24.46
C TYR A 202 18.09 -11.47 25.56
N GLU A 203 17.12 -10.56 25.41
CA GLU A 203 16.81 -9.56 26.43
C GLU A 203 16.38 -10.21 27.76
N GLN A 204 15.59 -11.29 27.72
CA GLN A 204 15.22 -12.05 28.90
C GLN A 204 16.44 -12.70 29.57
N ILE A 205 17.34 -13.31 28.80
CA ILE A 205 18.58 -13.92 29.33
C ILE A 205 19.46 -12.86 29.99
N VAL A 206 19.65 -11.71 29.33
CA VAL A 206 20.45 -10.59 29.86
C VAL A 206 19.86 -10.05 31.17
N LYS A 207 18.53 -9.89 31.24
CA LYS A 207 17.83 -9.48 32.46
C LYS A 207 17.96 -10.52 33.57
N ALA A 208 17.82 -11.80 33.25
CA ALA A 208 17.96 -12.90 34.21
C ALA A 208 19.38 -12.97 34.80
N GLN A 209 20.42 -12.76 33.98
CA GLN A 209 21.81 -12.63 34.44
C GLN A 209 22.02 -11.37 35.30
N HIS A 210 21.30 -10.28 35.03
CA HIS A 210 21.30 -9.09 35.88
C HIS A 210 20.59 -9.27 37.23
N SER A 211 19.61 -10.18 37.30
CA SER A 211 18.77 -10.39 38.50
C SER A 211 19.26 -11.50 39.42
N VAL A 212 20.39 -12.16 39.16
CA VAL A 212 20.95 -13.16 40.08
C VAL A 212 21.57 -12.44 41.29
N PRO A 213 21.00 -12.57 42.51
CA PRO A 213 21.55 -11.96 43.71
C PRO A 213 22.83 -12.74 44.07
N GLY A 214 24.00 -12.11 43.89
CA GLY A 214 25.30 -12.68 44.24
C GLY A 214 26.42 -12.49 43.20
N HIS A 215 26.14 -11.97 42.00
CA HIS A 215 27.18 -11.69 40.99
C HIS A 215 27.40 -10.19 40.71
N ASN A 216 26.78 -9.31 41.50
CA ASN A 216 26.91 -7.86 41.32
C ASN A 216 28.22 -7.27 41.88
N GLU A 217 29.05 -8.04 42.58
CA GLU A 217 30.32 -7.54 43.13
C GLU A 217 31.43 -7.36 42.08
N GLN A 218 31.26 -7.84 40.84
CA GLN A 218 32.30 -7.77 39.80
C GLN A 218 31.90 -7.05 38.51
N ARG A 219 30.74 -6.40 38.47
CA ARG A 219 30.39 -5.55 37.33
C ARG A 219 30.97 -4.15 37.51
N LEU A 220 32.03 -3.86 36.75
CA LEU A 220 32.55 -2.52 36.54
C LEU A 220 31.41 -1.57 36.20
N THR A 221 31.31 -0.44 36.92
CA THR A 221 30.30 0.57 36.63
C THR A 221 30.56 1.16 35.24
N ASP A 222 29.54 1.74 34.60
CA ASP A 222 29.74 2.39 33.30
C ASP A 222 30.72 3.57 33.42
N GLN A 223 30.80 4.18 34.59
CA GLN A 223 31.81 5.18 34.92
C GLN A 223 33.22 4.57 34.89
N ASP A 224 33.42 3.39 35.46
CA ASP A 224 34.73 2.71 35.45
C ASP A 224 35.14 2.29 34.03
N LYS A 225 34.19 1.79 33.24
CA LYS A 225 34.42 1.47 31.82
C LYS A 225 34.83 2.71 31.02
N PHE A 226 34.21 3.86 31.32
CA PHE A 226 34.55 5.11 30.67
C PHE A 226 35.97 5.57 31.03
N HIS A 227 36.38 5.48 32.30
CA HIS A 227 37.75 5.81 32.71
C HIS A 227 38.80 4.90 32.06
N VAL A 228 38.50 3.61 31.92
CA VAL A 228 39.39 2.66 31.22
C VAL A 228 39.47 3.00 29.73
N PHE A 229 38.33 3.25 29.07
CA PHE A 229 38.31 3.65 27.66
C PHE A 229 39.08 4.95 27.44
N GLN A 230 38.83 5.96 28.27
CA GLN A 230 39.54 7.22 28.23
C GLN A 230 41.05 7.03 28.39
N GLY A 231 41.51 6.26 29.38
CA GLY A 231 42.93 5.98 29.57
C GLY A 231 43.58 5.26 28.39
N ILE A 232 42.86 4.35 27.72
CA ILE A 232 43.34 3.71 26.49
C ILE A 232 43.47 4.73 25.35
N MET A 233 42.46 5.58 25.16
CA MET A 233 42.45 6.60 24.12
C MET A 233 43.54 7.64 24.32
N ASP A 234 43.78 8.08 25.56
CA ASP A 234 44.84 9.03 25.90
C ASP A 234 46.23 8.46 25.58
N LYS A 235 46.48 7.19 25.92
CA LYS A 235 47.75 6.50 25.61
C LYS A 235 47.94 6.30 24.11
N LEU A 236 46.88 5.95 23.37
CA LEU A 236 46.94 5.86 21.91
C LEU A 236 47.22 7.22 21.28
N PHE A 237 46.57 8.27 21.76
CA PHE A 237 46.77 9.62 21.26
C PHE A 237 48.21 10.13 21.52
N GLU A 238 48.73 9.96 22.73
CA GLU A 238 50.12 10.30 23.08
C GLU A 238 51.12 9.56 22.17
N SER A 239 50.89 8.27 21.89
CA SER A 239 51.73 7.51 20.96
C SER A 239 51.62 8.01 19.51
N PHE A 240 50.46 8.53 19.10
CA PHE A 240 50.21 9.03 17.75
C PHE A 240 50.88 10.39 17.52
N GLU A 241 51.11 11.21 18.55
CA GLU A 241 51.86 12.48 18.42
C GLU A 241 53.29 12.29 17.89
N SER A 242 53.83 11.07 17.99
CA SER A 242 55.14 10.72 17.41
C SER A 242 55.12 10.57 15.88
N VAL A 243 53.94 10.52 15.25
CA VAL A 243 53.80 10.33 13.79
C VAL A 243 54.14 11.64 13.05
N PRO A 244 55.09 11.61 12.09
CA PRO A 244 55.49 12.80 11.34
C PRO A 244 54.34 13.30 10.46
N VAL A 245 54.08 14.61 10.48
CA VAL A 245 52.99 15.27 9.73
C VAL A 245 53.49 16.20 8.62
N ASN A 246 54.76 16.07 8.22
CA ASN A 246 55.42 17.04 7.33
C ASN A 246 54.91 16.99 5.88
N ASN A 247 54.58 15.80 5.38
CA ASN A 247 54.00 15.60 4.05
C ASN A 247 53.23 14.27 3.99
N PHE A 248 52.38 14.08 2.97
CA PHE A 248 51.53 12.90 2.86
C PHE A 248 52.31 11.57 2.79
N GLY A 249 53.49 11.56 2.17
CA GLY A 249 54.31 10.35 2.06
C GLY A 249 54.88 9.92 3.41
N GLU A 250 55.47 10.86 4.14
CA GLU A 250 55.98 10.62 5.50
C GLU A 250 54.86 10.32 6.50
N PHE A 251 53.74 11.03 6.40
CA PHE A 251 52.58 10.81 7.25
C PHE A 251 51.97 9.43 7.04
N SER A 252 51.71 9.03 5.78
CA SER A 252 51.15 7.71 5.50
C SER A 252 52.09 6.59 5.95
N ALA A 253 53.39 6.67 5.68
CA ALA A 253 54.37 5.71 6.17
C ALA A 253 54.46 5.69 7.71
N GLY A 254 54.41 6.86 8.35
CA GLY A 254 54.41 7.01 9.81
C GLY A 254 53.18 6.40 10.46
N VAL A 255 51.99 6.60 9.88
CA VAL A 255 50.74 5.98 10.36
C VAL A 255 50.80 4.46 10.24
N PHE A 256 51.33 3.92 9.13
CA PHE A 256 51.49 2.47 8.98
C PHE A 256 52.44 1.88 10.02
N ASN A 257 53.60 2.51 10.25
CA ASN A 257 54.54 2.07 11.28
C ASN A 257 53.91 2.15 12.69
N TRP A 258 53.19 3.23 12.99
CA TRP A 258 52.49 3.40 14.25
C TRP A 258 51.42 2.33 14.48
N LEU A 259 50.60 2.02 13.46
CA LEU A 259 49.61 0.94 13.53
C LEU A 259 50.27 -0.42 13.81
N GLU A 260 51.39 -0.70 13.14
CA GLU A 260 52.12 -1.95 13.35
C GLU A 260 52.81 -2.03 14.71
N GLU A 261 53.18 -0.92 15.32
CA GLU A 261 53.89 -0.92 16.59
C GLU A 261 52.93 -0.88 17.79
N TYR A 262 51.93 0.00 17.75
CA TYR A 262 51.08 0.33 18.90
C TYR A 262 49.68 -0.29 18.85
N CYS A 263 49.15 -0.62 17.66
CA CYS A 263 47.77 -1.14 17.50
C CYS A 263 47.69 -2.66 17.29
N LYS A 264 48.81 -3.40 17.45
CA LYS A 264 48.78 -4.88 17.44
C LYS A 264 47.98 -5.42 18.63
N PRO A 265 47.30 -6.58 18.50
CA PRO A 265 46.50 -7.16 19.59
C PRO A 265 47.27 -7.35 20.90
N GLN A 266 48.56 -7.66 20.83
CA GLN A 266 49.39 -7.81 22.03
C GLN A 266 49.73 -6.46 22.66
N SER A 267 50.13 -5.46 21.87
CA SER A 267 50.40 -4.10 22.34
C SER A 267 49.16 -3.48 23.00
N LEU A 268 47.98 -3.65 22.39
CA LEU A 268 46.70 -3.19 22.95
C LEU A 268 46.36 -3.91 24.25
N ARG A 269 46.58 -5.23 24.34
CA ARG A 269 46.39 -5.97 25.60
C ARG A 269 47.29 -5.44 26.71
N THR A 270 48.57 -5.24 26.41
CA THR A 270 49.53 -4.67 27.37
C THR A 270 49.13 -3.26 27.81
N MET A 271 48.68 -2.42 26.89
CA MET A 271 48.17 -1.08 27.16
C MET A 271 46.94 -1.12 28.08
N VAL A 272 45.94 -1.94 27.77
CA VAL A 272 44.74 -2.14 28.59
C VAL A 272 45.13 -2.61 30.00
N HIS A 273 46.07 -3.56 30.12
CA HIS A 273 46.58 -3.99 31.43
C HIS A 273 47.35 -2.89 32.18
N SER A 274 48.05 -1.99 31.49
CA SER A 274 48.70 -0.84 32.13
C SER A 274 47.66 0.13 32.68
N VAL A 275 46.67 0.50 31.86
CA VAL A 275 45.59 1.42 32.25
C VAL A 275 44.78 0.86 33.42
N LEU A 276 44.46 -0.44 33.41
CA LEU A 276 43.74 -1.09 34.51
C LEU A 276 44.56 -1.08 35.82
N ARG A 277 45.88 -1.24 35.75
CA ARG A 277 46.75 -1.14 36.95
C ARG A 277 46.88 0.28 37.47
N GLU A 278 46.98 1.27 36.59
CA GLU A 278 47.06 2.69 36.96
C GLU A 278 45.76 3.19 37.63
N GLN A 279 44.62 2.61 37.27
CA GLN A 279 43.31 2.94 37.84
C GLN A 279 42.97 2.14 39.12
N ASN A 280 43.95 1.50 39.76
CA ASN A 280 43.78 0.65 40.98
C ASN A 280 42.76 -0.49 40.85
N TYR A 281 42.51 -1.01 39.65
CA TYR A 281 41.80 -2.28 39.50
C TYR A 281 42.77 -3.45 39.69
N THR A 282 42.96 -3.86 40.94
CA THR A 282 43.49 -5.20 41.25
C THR A 282 42.37 -6.22 41.03
N PRO A 283 42.62 -7.31 40.26
CA PRO A 283 41.64 -8.38 40.09
C PRO A 283 41.29 -9.07 41.41
#